data_AF-A0A812DY55-F1
#
_entry.id   AF-A0A812DY55-F1
#
_cell.length_a   1.000
_cell.length_b   1.000
_cell.length_c   1.000
_cell.angle_alpha   90.00
_cell.angle_beta   90.00
_cell.angle_gamma   90.00
#
_symmetry.space_group_name_H-M   'P 1'
#
loop_
_entity.id
_entity.type
_entity.pdbx_description
1 polymer ?
#
loop_
_entity_poly.entity_id
_entity_poly.type
_entity_poly.pdbx_seq_one_letter_code
_entity_poly.pdbx_strand_id
1 'polypeptide(L)'
;MIFLFIGIGMEGITCFLAGAWGAASGNTSYSENIGAIGITKIASRRVIQVGAFVMILLGCLGKFGSLFVTIPQPVVGGMFFVMFGMVAAIGISNLRSVSLDSSRNLFVIGTALLLGLALPFWIQKNPRIINTGSSEFDQILSVMLGTNMFVGGCLGLFLDNTLPGTDEERGMSYWKRMREQTSSDKSQEMKIYNLPACFQRQIDKVHCFTFLPFCPGYNSYFSRAIKRICKCCTTNKDAERKYTVNENNGNEVL
;
A
#
# COMPACT_ATOMS: atom_id res chain seq x y z
N MET A 1 -0.29 -2.23 10.62
CA MET A 1 -0.78 -3.30 9.72
C MET A 1 -2.18 -3.01 9.23
N ILE A 2 -3.20 -2.88 10.08
CA ILE A 2 -4.58 -2.54 9.66
C ILE A 2 -4.69 -1.27 8.80
N PHE A 3 -4.00 -0.18 9.15
CA PHE A 3 -4.03 1.06 8.36
C PHE A 3 -3.47 0.91 6.94
N LEU A 4 -2.41 0.11 6.80
CA LEU A 4 -1.82 -0.21 5.49
C LEU A 4 -2.84 -0.96 4.63
N PHE A 5 -3.51 -1.97 5.21
CA PHE A 5 -4.55 -2.72 4.51
C PHE A 5 -5.70 -1.81 4.08
N ILE A 6 -6.23 -0.96 4.97
CA ILE A 6 -7.32 -0.04 4.63
C ILE A 6 -6.90 0.94 3.52
N GLY A 7 -5.68 1.48 3.59
CA GLY A 7 -5.14 2.37 2.56
C GLY A 7 -5.09 1.70 1.18
N ILE A 8 -4.41 0.57 1.07
CA ILE A 8 -4.27 -0.20 -0.19
C ILE A 8 -5.65 -0.68 -0.69
N GLY A 9 -6.54 -1.10 0.22
CA GLY A 9 -7.90 -1.49 -0.12
C GLY A 9 -8.70 -0.36 -0.75
N MET A 10 -8.60 0.85 -0.21
CA MET A 10 -9.26 2.04 -0.77
C MET A 10 -8.67 2.45 -2.13
N GLU A 11 -7.36 2.31 -2.33
CA GLU A 11 -6.74 2.51 -3.66
C GLU A 11 -7.31 1.53 -4.68
N GLY A 12 -7.40 0.25 -4.34
CA GLY A 12 -7.99 -0.78 -5.20
C GLY A 12 -9.45 -0.51 -5.57
N ILE A 13 -10.27 -0.08 -4.60
CA ILE A 13 -11.67 0.33 -4.86
C ILE A 13 -11.71 1.53 -5.81
N THR A 14 -10.80 2.49 -5.65
CA THR A 14 -10.74 3.68 -6.50
C THR A 14 -10.33 3.32 -7.93
N CYS A 15 -9.38 2.41 -8.13
CA CYS A 15 -9.02 1.88 -9.45
C CYS A 15 -10.21 1.18 -10.12
N PHE A 16 -10.95 0.36 -9.38
CA PHE A 16 -12.13 -0.31 -9.90
C PHE A 16 -13.21 0.69 -10.35
N LEU A 17 -13.50 1.69 -9.53
CA LEU A 17 -14.45 2.75 -9.87
C LEU A 17 -14.00 3.58 -11.07
N ALA A 18 -12.71 3.91 -11.17
CA ALA A 18 -12.16 4.64 -12.32
C ALA A 18 -12.25 3.82 -13.62
N GLY A 19 -12.01 2.51 -13.56
CA GLY A 19 -12.23 1.61 -14.68
C GLY A 19 -13.71 1.55 -15.09
N ALA A 20 -14.60 1.38 -14.12
CA ALA A 20 -16.06 1.33 -14.36
C ALA A 20 -16.61 2.63 -14.95
N TRP A 21 -16.03 3.78 -14.57
CA TRP A 21 -16.41 5.10 -15.09
C TRP A 21 -15.74 5.46 -16.43
N GLY A 22 -14.94 4.55 -17.00
CA GLY A 22 -14.31 4.71 -18.32
C GLY A 22 -13.00 5.49 -18.35
N ALA A 23 -12.43 5.86 -17.20
CA ALA A 23 -11.12 6.53 -17.13
C ALA A 23 -9.94 5.56 -17.32
N ALA A 24 -10.15 4.27 -17.04
CA ALA A 24 -9.18 3.16 -17.24
C ALA A 24 -7.74 3.45 -16.77
N SER A 25 -7.58 4.24 -15.71
CA SER A 25 -6.28 4.62 -15.13
C SER A 25 -6.07 3.97 -13.77
N GLY A 26 -4.81 3.62 -13.47
CA GLY A 26 -4.41 3.14 -12.16
C GLY A 26 -4.20 4.32 -11.21
N ASN A 27 -5.00 4.39 -10.15
CA ASN A 27 -4.90 5.42 -9.13
C ASN A 27 -3.97 4.95 -7.99
N THR A 28 -3.08 5.83 -7.54
CA THR A 28 -2.16 5.56 -6.44
C THR A 28 -1.94 6.83 -5.61
N SER A 29 -1.48 6.67 -4.38
CA SER A 29 -1.11 7.78 -3.51
C SER A 29 0.13 8.52 -4.05
N TYR A 30 -0.06 9.78 -4.44
CA TYR A 30 1.03 10.63 -4.92
C TYR A 30 1.97 11.04 -3.79
N SER A 31 3.27 10.78 -3.97
CA SER A 31 4.28 11.14 -2.98
C SER A 31 4.52 12.65 -2.93
N GLU A 32 4.21 13.38 -4.01
CA GLU A 32 4.24 14.85 -4.06
C GLU A 32 3.27 15.46 -3.05
N ASN A 33 2.10 14.84 -2.84
CA ASN A 33 1.12 15.30 -1.85
C ASN A 33 1.67 15.16 -0.43
N ILE A 34 2.42 14.10 -0.14
CA ILE A 34 3.09 13.90 1.14
C ILE A 34 4.19 14.95 1.32
N GLY A 35 4.95 15.24 0.26
CA GLY A 35 5.96 16.31 0.25
C GLY A 35 5.36 17.69 0.53
N ALA A 36 4.22 18.01 -0.09
CA ALA A 36 3.51 19.27 0.11
C ALA A 36 3.03 19.44 1.56
N ILE A 37 2.54 18.37 2.21
CA ILE A 37 2.21 18.37 3.64
C ILE A 37 3.46 18.64 4.49
N GLY A 38 4.61 18.07 4.11
CA GLY A 38 5.90 18.29 4.77
C GLY A 38 6.33 19.76 4.80
N ILE A 39 6.03 20.52 3.74
CA ILE A 39 6.35 21.94 3.60
C ILE A 39 5.28 22.82 4.26
N THR A 40 4.00 22.60 3.92
CA THR A 40 2.88 23.43 4.40
C THR A 40 2.56 23.20 5.88
N LYS A 41 2.99 22.06 6.44
CA LYS A 41 2.66 21.60 7.81
C LYS A 41 1.15 21.46 8.06
N ILE A 42 0.34 21.40 7.00
CA ILE A 42 -1.12 21.25 7.10
C ILE A 42 -1.49 19.82 6.70
N ALA A 43 -1.65 18.95 7.70
CA ALA A 43 -2.11 17.56 7.51
C ALA A 43 -3.63 17.40 7.78
N SER A 44 -4.41 18.46 7.55
CA SER A 44 -5.85 18.46 7.86
C SER A 44 -6.67 17.77 6.78
N ARG A 45 -7.51 16.80 7.20
CA ARG A 45 -8.45 16.06 6.33
C ARG A 45 -9.40 16.95 5.55
N ARG A 46 -9.84 18.05 6.17
CA ARG A 46 -10.78 18.99 5.56
C ARG A 46 -10.19 19.61 4.29
N VAL A 47 -8.88 19.88 4.29
CA VAL A 47 -8.18 20.43 3.14
C VAL A 47 -8.20 19.44 1.98
N ILE A 48 -7.93 18.16 2.26
CA ILE A 48 -7.98 17.09 1.25
C ILE A 48 -9.40 16.91 0.70
N GLN A 49 -10.42 16.93 1.57
CA GLN A 49 -11.83 16.81 1.17
C GLN A 49 -12.30 17.98 0.30
N VAL A 50 -11.95 19.22 0.68
CA VAL A 50 -12.25 20.41 -0.12
C VAL A 50 -11.51 20.36 -1.46
N GLY A 51 -10.24 19.96 -1.47
CA GLY A 51 -9.48 19.76 -2.70
C GLY A 51 -10.12 18.72 -3.63
N ALA A 52 -10.57 17.58 -3.10
CA ALA A 52 -11.27 16.56 -3.88
C ALA A 52 -12.58 17.10 -4.47
N PHE A 53 -13.37 17.84 -3.70
CA PHE A 53 -14.61 18.47 -4.19
C PHE A 53 -14.33 19.48 -5.31
N VAL A 54 -13.30 20.32 -5.15
CA VAL A 54 -12.86 21.26 -6.19
C VAL A 54 -12.43 20.52 -7.45
N MET A 55 -11.65 19.45 -7.33
CA MET A 55 -11.22 18.64 -8.49
C MET A 55 -12.40 18.01 -9.23
N ILE A 56 -13.42 17.52 -8.52
CA ILE A 56 -14.66 17.02 -9.14
C ILE A 56 -15.38 18.13 -9.90
N LEU A 57 -15.55 19.30 -9.28
CA LEU A 57 -16.19 20.44 -9.93
C LEU A 57 -15.44 20.89 -11.19
N LEU A 58 -14.11 21.01 -11.12
CA LEU A 58 -13.28 21.38 -12.27
C LEU A 58 -13.37 20.32 -13.38
N GLY A 59 -13.43 19.03 -13.02
CA GLY A 59 -13.58 17.92 -13.97
C GLY A 59 -14.94 17.93 -14.70
N CYS A 60 -16.01 18.34 -14.02
CA CYS A 60 -17.34 18.48 -14.63
C CYS A 60 -17.45 19.69 -15.58
N LEU A 61 -16.59 20.69 -15.43
CA LEU A 61 -16.62 21.93 -16.20
C LEU A 61 -15.72 21.83 -17.44
N GLY A 62 -16.29 21.46 -18.59
CA GLY A 62 -15.55 21.30 -19.85
C GLY A 62 -14.72 22.53 -20.31
N LYS A 63 -15.06 23.74 -19.84
CA LYS A 63 -14.26 24.95 -20.07
C LYS A 63 -12.85 24.84 -19.49
N PHE A 64 -12.70 24.23 -18.31
CA PHE A 64 -11.38 23.98 -17.73
C PHE A 64 -10.63 22.91 -18.53
N GLY A 65 -11.32 21.89 -19.03
CA GLY A 65 -10.76 20.93 -19.98
C GLY A 65 -10.16 21.59 -21.21
N SER A 66 -10.87 22.55 -21.81
CA SER A 66 -10.36 23.33 -22.96
C SER A 66 -9.10 24.14 -22.61
N LEU A 67 -9.01 24.66 -21.38
CA LEU A 67 -7.82 25.39 -20.92
C LEU A 67 -6.60 24.47 -20.80
N PHE A 68 -6.77 23.23 -20.32
CA PHE A 68 -5.67 22.26 -20.28
C PHE A 68 -5.17 21.86 -21.67
N VAL A 69 -6.06 21.77 -22.66
CA VAL A 69 -5.67 21.47 -24.05
C VAL A 69 -4.86 22.61 -24.69
N THR A 70 -5.06 23.86 -24.25
CA THR A 70 -4.28 25.00 -24.75
C THR A 70 -2.85 25.08 -24.21
N ILE A 71 -2.47 24.24 -23.23
CA ILE A 71 -1.13 24.24 -22.66
C ILE A 71 -0.13 23.68 -23.70
N PRO A 72 0.96 24.41 -24.02
CA PRO A 72 1.96 23.93 -24.98
C PRO A 72 2.63 22.63 -24.53
N GLN A 73 2.85 21.72 -25.48
CA GLN A 73 3.53 20.44 -25.21
C GLN A 73 4.90 20.58 -24.52
N PRO A 74 5.76 21.59 -24.83
CA PRO A 74 7.03 21.76 -24.11
C PRO A 74 6.86 22.00 -22.60
N VAL A 75 5.79 22.69 -22.19
CA VAL A 75 5.48 22.93 -20.77
C VAL A 75 5.05 21.63 -20.10
N VAL A 76 4.20 20.85 -20.78
CA VAL A 76 3.77 19.53 -20.30
C VAL A 76 4.96 18.57 -20.15
N GLY A 77 5.89 18.58 -21.11
CA GLY A 77 7.14 17.82 -21.03
C GLY A 77 8.00 18.23 -19.84
N GLY A 78 8.14 19.54 -19.59
CA GLY A 78 8.86 20.07 -18.43
C GLY A 78 8.25 19.65 -17.09
N MET A 79 6.91 19.64 -16.99
CA MET A 79 6.22 19.16 -15.79
C MET A 79 6.49 17.67 -15.54
N PHE A 80 6.41 16.83 -16.59
CA PHE A 80 6.72 15.41 -16.47
C PHE A 80 8.19 15.14 -16.14
N PHE A 81 9.12 15.93 -16.67
CA PHE A 81 10.55 15.80 -16.34
C PHE A 81 10.80 15.99 -14.84
N VAL A 82 10.20 17.02 -14.23
CA VAL A 82 10.30 17.26 -12.78
C VAL A 82 9.62 16.14 -11.99
N MET A 83 8.44 15.70 -12.42
CA MET A 83 7.69 14.62 -11.76
C MET A 83 8.49 13.31 -11.75
N PHE A 84 8.97 12.85 -12.90
CA PHE A 84 9.78 11.63 -12.98
C PHE A 84 11.11 11.76 -12.24
N GLY A 85 11.73 12.94 -12.25
CA GLY A 85 12.92 13.22 -11.44
C GLY A 85 12.66 13.09 -9.94
N MET A 86 11.53 13.62 -9.45
CA MET A 86 11.14 13.51 -8.04
C MET A 86 10.81 12.05 -7.66
N VAL A 87 10.08 11.32 -8.51
CA VAL A 87 9.78 9.89 -8.28
C VAL A 87 11.07 9.08 -8.20
N ALA A 88 12.04 9.31 -9.09
CA ALA A 88 13.35 8.67 -9.05
C ALA A 88 14.12 9.01 -7.76
N ALA A 89 14.13 10.29 -7.35
CA ALA A 89 14.79 10.74 -6.13
C ALA A 89 14.20 10.10 -4.87
N ILE A 90 12.87 9.97 -4.79
CA ILE A 90 12.17 9.29 -3.69
C ILE A 90 12.54 7.80 -3.68
N GLY A 91 12.62 7.14 -4.85
CA GLY A 91 13.10 5.77 -4.97
C GLY A 91 14.51 5.60 -4.42
N ILE A 92 15.45 6.48 -4.78
CA ILE A 92 16.82 6.46 -4.27
C ILE A 92 16.85 6.74 -2.76
N SER A 93 16.02 7.67 -2.27
CA SER A 93 15.93 7.96 -0.84
C SER A 93 15.52 6.75 -0.01
N ASN A 94 14.69 5.84 -0.55
CA ASN A 94 14.30 4.61 0.13
C ASN A 94 15.47 3.62 0.27
N LEU A 95 16.46 3.66 -0.64
CA LEU A 95 17.67 2.84 -0.55
C LEU A 95 18.58 3.24 0.62
N ARG A 96 18.39 4.42 1.22
CA ARG A 96 19.12 4.82 2.44
C ARG A 96 18.89 3.86 3.61
N SER A 97 17.77 3.14 3.61
CA SER A 97 17.47 2.13 4.64
C SER A 97 18.30 0.85 4.51
N VAL A 98 18.97 0.64 3.37
CA VAL A 98 19.74 -0.55 3.01
C VAL A 98 21.24 -0.23 3.10
N SER A 99 22.08 -1.20 3.46
CA SER A 99 23.54 -0.98 3.50
C SER A 99 24.11 -0.96 2.07
N LEU A 100 24.53 0.23 1.60
CA LEU A 100 25.15 0.41 0.28
C LEU A 100 26.65 0.07 0.26
N ASP A 101 27.24 -0.23 1.41
CA ASP A 101 28.64 -0.68 1.51
C ASP A 101 28.83 -2.15 1.07
N SER A 102 27.74 -2.93 1.09
CA SER A 102 27.76 -4.33 0.69
C SER A 102 27.70 -4.45 -0.84
N SER A 103 28.74 -5.05 -1.43
CA SER A 103 28.83 -5.29 -2.88
C SER A 103 27.65 -6.11 -3.42
N ARG A 104 27.07 -6.99 -2.60
CA ARG A 104 25.84 -7.73 -2.88
C ARG A 104 24.68 -6.80 -3.23
N ASN A 105 24.38 -5.85 -2.34
CA ASN A 105 23.24 -4.94 -2.52
C ASN A 105 23.48 -4.00 -3.71
N LEU A 106 24.72 -3.52 -3.87
CA LEU A 106 25.09 -2.68 -5.00
C LEU A 106 24.92 -3.43 -6.33
N PHE A 107 25.27 -4.73 -6.37
CA PHE A 107 25.05 -5.59 -7.53
C PHE A 107 23.56 -5.79 -7.84
N VAL A 108 22.72 -6.09 -6.84
CA VAL A 108 21.27 -6.25 -7.02
C VAL A 108 20.65 -4.98 -7.57
N ILE A 109 20.94 -3.83 -6.96
CA ILE A 109 20.39 -2.52 -7.35
C ILE A 109 20.86 -2.15 -8.77
N GLY A 110 22.17 -2.22 -9.03
CA GLY A 110 22.74 -1.84 -10.33
C GLY A 110 22.23 -2.72 -11.46
N THR A 111 22.20 -4.04 -11.24
CA THR A 111 21.73 -5.01 -12.24
C THR A 111 20.23 -4.85 -12.51
N ALA A 112 19.41 -4.68 -11.46
CA ALA A 112 17.97 -4.46 -11.61
C ALA A 112 17.64 -3.16 -12.35
N LEU A 113 18.35 -2.06 -12.05
CA LEU A 113 18.15 -0.77 -12.73
C LEU A 113 18.58 -0.83 -14.20
N LEU A 114 19.77 -1.39 -14.49
CA LEU A 114 20.29 -1.43 -15.85
C LEU A 114 19.46 -2.34 -16.75
N LEU A 115 19.14 -3.56 -16.29
CA LEU A 115 18.32 -4.49 -17.07
C LEU A 115 16.85 -4.05 -17.13
N GLY A 116 16.35 -3.39 -16.09
CA GLY A 116 15.02 -2.77 -16.09
C GLY A 116 14.83 -1.68 -17.14
N LEU A 117 15.91 -1.06 -17.62
CA LEU A 117 15.89 -0.09 -18.73
C LEU A 117 16.28 -0.73 -20.07
N ALA A 118 17.30 -1.59 -20.07
CA ALA A 118 17.86 -2.15 -21.30
C ALA A 118 16.95 -3.21 -21.94
N LEU A 119 16.35 -4.10 -21.15
CA LEU A 119 15.53 -5.19 -21.68
C LEU A 119 14.24 -4.67 -22.35
N PRO A 120 13.45 -3.77 -21.73
CA PRO A 120 12.27 -3.20 -22.39
C PRO A 120 12.62 -2.44 -23.67
N PHE A 121 13.71 -1.67 -23.66
CA PHE A 121 14.20 -0.98 -24.85
C PHE A 121 14.57 -1.96 -25.97
N TRP A 122 15.23 -3.07 -25.64
CA TRP A 122 15.58 -4.11 -26.59
C TRP A 122 14.35 -4.84 -27.15
N ILE A 123 13.34 -5.13 -26.31
CA ILE A 123 12.08 -5.76 -26.71
C ILE A 123 11.29 -4.84 -27.65
N GLN A 124 11.19 -3.54 -27.36
CA GLN A 124 10.52 -2.58 -28.25
C GLN A 124 11.21 -2.47 -29.61
N LYS A 125 12.54 -2.55 -29.65
CA LYS A 125 13.30 -2.54 -30.90
C LYS A 125 13.12 -3.81 -31.72
N ASN A 126 12.75 -4.93 -31.09
CA ASN A 126 12.63 -6.24 -31.73
C ASN A 126 11.26 -6.91 -31.48
N PRO A 127 10.16 -6.35 -32.03
CA PRO A 127 8.79 -6.76 -31.68
C PRO A 127 8.37 -8.16 -32.17
N ARG A 128 9.20 -8.87 -32.95
CA ARG A 128 8.90 -10.21 -33.49
C ARG A 128 9.79 -11.33 -32.95
N ILE A 129 10.56 -11.07 -31.88
CA ILE A 129 11.46 -12.07 -31.29
C ILE A 129 10.69 -13.10 -30.47
N ILE A 130 9.63 -12.67 -29.78
CA ILE A 130 8.78 -13.56 -28.99
C ILE A 130 7.79 -14.20 -29.97
N ASN A 131 8.03 -15.46 -30.32
CA ASN A 131 7.10 -16.27 -31.12
C ASN A 131 6.94 -17.62 -30.42
N THR A 132 6.02 -17.66 -29.45
CA THR A 132 5.71 -18.86 -28.67
C THR A 132 4.65 -19.72 -29.37
N GLY A 133 4.18 -19.31 -30.55
CA GLY A 133 3.14 -19.99 -31.34
C GLY A 133 1.70 -19.60 -30.98
N SER A 134 1.51 -18.70 -30.01
CA SER A 134 0.20 -18.16 -29.61
C SER A 134 0.26 -16.63 -29.57
N SER A 135 -0.58 -15.97 -30.38
CA SER A 135 -0.63 -14.52 -30.49
C SER A 135 -0.92 -13.83 -29.15
N GLU A 136 -1.79 -14.43 -28.34
CA GLU A 136 -2.21 -13.86 -27.06
C GLU A 136 -1.10 -13.90 -26.01
N PHE A 137 -0.38 -15.03 -25.96
CA PHE A 137 0.72 -15.20 -25.01
C PHE A 137 1.90 -14.29 -25.36
N ASP A 138 2.19 -14.16 -26.67
CA ASP A 138 3.25 -13.29 -27.16
C ASP A 138 2.96 -11.82 -26.84
N GLN A 139 1.70 -11.39 -26.91
CA GLN A 139 1.30 -10.03 -26.52
C GLN A 139 1.45 -9.81 -25.02
N ILE A 140 0.97 -10.73 -24.18
CA ILE A 140 1.11 -10.62 -22.72
C ILE A 140 2.59 -10.51 -22.36
N LEU A 141 3.44 -11.40 -22.90
CA LEU A 141 4.86 -11.40 -22.61
C LEU A 141 5.55 -10.14 -23.13
N SER A 142 5.17 -9.66 -24.32
CA SER A 142 5.70 -8.42 -24.89
C SER A 142 5.35 -7.20 -24.04
N VAL A 143 4.13 -7.12 -23.50
CA VAL A 143 3.70 -6.02 -22.63
C VAL A 143 4.40 -6.10 -21.28
N MET A 144 4.51 -7.28 -20.68
CA MET A 144 5.19 -7.47 -19.40
C MET A 144 6.68 -7.14 -19.51
N LEU A 145 7.39 -7.72 -20.49
CA LEU A 145 8.82 -7.47 -20.70
C LEU A 145 9.11 -6.08 -21.28
N GLY A 146 8.13 -5.46 -21.94
CA GLY A 146 8.19 -4.07 -22.41
C GLY A 146 7.95 -3.03 -21.30
N THR A 147 7.58 -3.45 -20.09
CA THR A 147 7.32 -2.55 -18.95
C THR A 147 8.54 -2.46 -18.04
N ASN A 148 9.20 -1.29 -18.01
CA ASN A 148 10.43 -1.05 -17.23
C ASN A 148 10.28 -1.39 -15.73
N MET A 149 9.16 -0.97 -15.12
CA MET A 149 8.92 -1.21 -13.69
C MET A 149 8.74 -2.70 -13.38
N PHE A 150 8.10 -3.47 -14.26
CA PHE A 150 7.90 -4.90 -14.08
C PHE A 150 9.23 -5.65 -14.14
N VAL A 151 10.02 -5.42 -15.20
CA VAL A 151 11.32 -6.08 -15.37
C VAL A 151 12.27 -5.75 -14.23
N GLY A 152 12.46 -4.47 -13.92
CA GLY A 152 13.36 -4.04 -12.84
C GLY A 152 12.92 -4.57 -11.47
N GLY A 153 11.61 -4.53 -11.18
CA GLY A 153 11.05 -5.02 -9.92
C GLY A 153 11.17 -6.53 -9.76
N CYS A 154 10.74 -7.31 -10.76
CA CYS A 154 10.83 -8.77 -10.72
C CYS A 154 12.28 -9.25 -10.66
N LEU A 155 13.18 -8.64 -11.42
CA LEU A 155 14.60 -8.98 -11.39
C LEU A 155 15.24 -8.62 -10.05
N GLY A 156 14.93 -7.44 -9.51
CA GLY A 156 15.42 -7.02 -8.18
C GLY A 156 14.96 -7.98 -7.08
N LEU A 157 13.68 -8.38 -7.10
CA LEU A 157 13.14 -9.38 -6.18
C LEU A 157 13.81 -10.75 -6.37
N PHE A 158 13.97 -11.19 -7.61
CA PHE A 158 14.63 -12.46 -7.91
C PHE A 158 16.07 -12.48 -7.37
N LEU A 159 16.87 -11.47 -7.70
CA LEU A 159 18.26 -11.36 -7.27
C LEU A 159 18.40 -11.22 -5.76
N ASP A 160 17.53 -10.45 -5.10
CA ASP A 160 17.57 -10.31 -3.63
C ASP A 160 17.23 -11.63 -2.92
N ASN A 161 16.32 -12.44 -3.46
CA ASN A 161 15.98 -13.76 -2.89
C ASN A 161 17.04 -14.82 -3.19
N THR A 162 17.67 -14.79 -4.37
CA THR A 162 18.70 -15.76 -4.75
C THR A 162 20.02 -15.52 -4.04
N LEU A 163 20.41 -14.26 -3.81
CA LEU A 163 21.69 -13.94 -3.18
C LEU A 163 21.58 -13.99 -1.65
N PRO A 164 22.44 -14.77 -0.96
CA PRO A 164 22.47 -14.80 0.50
C PRO A 164 22.87 -13.43 1.04
N GLY A 165 22.21 -12.97 2.10
CA GLY A 165 22.48 -11.69 2.74
C GLY A 165 21.81 -11.62 4.10
N THR A 166 22.32 -10.76 4.98
CA THR A 166 21.79 -10.60 6.34
C THR A 166 20.60 -9.64 6.39
N ASP A 167 19.74 -9.78 7.41
CA ASP A 167 18.58 -8.91 7.64
C ASP A 167 18.97 -7.43 7.82
N GLU A 168 20.12 -7.19 8.45
CA GLU A 168 20.67 -5.84 8.64
C GLU A 168 21.09 -5.23 7.30
N GLU A 169 21.79 -5.99 6.45
CA GLU A 169 22.21 -5.51 5.14
C GLU A 169 21.03 -5.17 4.23
N ARG A 170 19.93 -5.94 4.31
CA ARG A 170 18.69 -5.68 3.58
C ARG A 170 17.87 -4.51 4.12
N GLY A 171 18.28 -3.91 5.23
CA GLY A 171 17.56 -2.81 5.88
C GLY A 171 16.31 -3.24 6.66
N MET A 172 16.10 -4.55 6.85
CA MET A 172 14.90 -5.07 7.53
C MET A 172 14.82 -4.61 8.98
N SER A 173 15.97 -4.45 9.63
CA SER A 173 16.07 -3.94 11.01
C SER A 173 15.66 -2.48 11.15
N TYR A 174 15.86 -1.65 10.13
CA TYR A 174 15.36 -0.26 10.10
C TYR A 174 13.82 -0.26 10.05
N TRP A 175 13.25 -1.07 9.17
CA TRP A 175 11.79 -1.17 9.01
C TRP A 175 11.09 -1.84 10.19
N LYS A 176 11.73 -2.81 10.86
CA LYS A 176 11.25 -3.41 12.12
C LYS A 176 11.14 -2.33 13.22
N ARG A 177 12.21 -1.53 13.42
CA ARG A 177 12.23 -0.44 14.41
C ARG A 177 11.18 0.64 14.14
N MET A 178 11.01 1.06 12.89
CA MET A 178 9.93 2.00 12.52
C MET A 178 8.55 1.44 12.86
N ARG A 179 8.29 0.17 12.54
CA ARG A 179 6.99 -0.49 12.79
C ARG A 179 6.65 -0.56 14.29
N GLU A 180 7.66 -0.76 15.13
CA GLU A 180 7.52 -0.77 16.59
C GLU A 180 7.17 0.63 17.13
N GLN A 181 7.83 1.68 16.64
CA GLN A 181 7.52 3.06 17.02
C GLN A 181 6.09 3.46 16.63
N THR A 182 5.66 3.18 15.40
CA THR A 182 4.28 3.45 14.95
C THR A 182 3.25 2.64 15.75
N SER A 183 3.64 1.52 16.36
CA SER A 183 2.74 0.69 17.14
C SER A 183 2.34 1.29 18.50
N SER A 184 3.10 2.23 19.03
CA SER A 184 2.80 2.93 20.28
C SER A 184 1.72 4.00 20.12
N ASP A 185 1.51 4.53 18.91
CA ASP A 185 0.63 5.68 18.62
C ASP A 185 -0.79 5.27 18.12
N LYS A 186 -1.07 3.96 18.13
CA LYS A 186 -2.27 3.31 17.55
C LYS A 186 -3.62 3.82 18.09
N SER A 187 -3.64 4.50 19.23
CA SER A 187 -4.85 4.96 19.91
C SER A 187 -5.52 6.14 19.20
N GLN A 188 -4.74 7.03 18.57
CA GLN A 188 -5.26 8.24 17.91
C GLN A 188 -5.56 8.02 16.41
N GLU A 189 -4.78 7.19 15.71
CA GLU A 189 -4.97 6.92 14.28
C GLU A 189 -6.28 6.19 13.93
N MET A 190 -6.89 5.43 14.84
CA MET A 190 -8.12 4.70 14.50
C MET A 190 -9.32 5.61 14.20
N LYS A 191 -9.38 6.78 14.83
CA LYS A 191 -10.44 7.77 14.54
C LYS A 191 -10.25 8.42 13.17
N ILE A 192 -9.05 8.34 12.60
CA ILE A 192 -8.68 8.91 11.32
C ILE A 192 -9.36 8.09 10.20
N TYR A 193 -9.38 6.76 10.20
CA TYR A 193 -9.95 6.04 9.05
C TYR A 193 -11.49 5.92 9.02
N ASN A 194 -12.21 6.63 9.90
CA ASN A 194 -13.67 6.70 9.86
C ASN A 194 -14.16 7.52 8.67
N LEU A 195 -15.19 7.00 8.00
CA LEU A 195 -15.87 7.66 6.88
C LEU A 195 -16.72 8.84 7.37
N PRO A 196 -17.10 9.78 6.48
CA PRO A 196 -18.06 10.83 6.81
C PRO A 196 -19.31 10.25 7.49
N ALA A 197 -19.84 10.94 8.49
CA ALA A 197 -20.86 10.40 9.39
C ALA A 197 -22.12 9.85 8.69
N CYS A 198 -22.46 10.35 7.51
CA CYS A 198 -23.58 9.85 6.69
C CYS A 198 -23.29 8.46 6.11
N PHE A 199 -22.09 8.27 5.53
CA PHE A 199 -21.66 6.99 4.95
C PHE A 199 -21.39 5.94 6.03
N GLN A 200 -20.79 6.34 7.16
CA GLN A 200 -20.54 5.41 8.27
C GLN A 200 -21.84 4.79 8.79
N ARG A 201 -22.91 5.60 8.93
CA ARG A 201 -24.24 5.11 9.35
C ARG A 201 -24.89 4.13 8.37
N GLN A 202 -24.57 4.23 7.08
CA GLN A 202 -25.10 3.33 6.06
C GLN A 202 -24.31 2.03 5.99
N ILE A 203 -22.99 2.09 6.19
CA ILE A 203 -22.11 0.93 6.20
C ILE A 203 -22.31 0.09 7.46
N ASP A 204 -22.50 0.73 8.62
CA ASP A 204 -22.76 0.03 9.89
C ASP A 204 -24.10 -0.74 9.89
N LYS A 205 -25.03 -0.42 8.96
CA LYS A 205 -26.29 -1.15 8.78
C LYS A 205 -26.14 -2.46 7.99
N VAL A 206 -25.08 -2.62 7.21
CA VAL A 206 -24.91 -3.77 6.30
C VAL A 206 -23.90 -4.75 6.90
N HIS A 207 -24.39 -5.89 7.39
CA HIS A 207 -23.62 -6.85 8.21
C HIS A 207 -22.41 -7.49 7.49
N CYS A 208 -22.38 -7.46 6.16
CA CYS A 208 -21.29 -8.02 5.33
C CYS A 208 -20.01 -7.17 5.39
N PHE A 209 -20.13 -5.83 5.43
CA PHE A 209 -18.96 -4.93 5.46
C PHE A 209 -18.23 -4.94 6.81
N THR A 210 -18.86 -5.45 7.86
CA THR A 210 -18.26 -5.63 9.18
C THR A 210 -17.27 -6.82 9.23
N PHE A 211 -17.34 -7.74 8.26
CA PHE A 211 -16.46 -8.90 8.16
C PHE A 211 -15.20 -8.63 7.31
N LEU A 212 -15.23 -7.61 6.45
CA LEU A 212 -14.12 -7.27 5.56
C LEU A 212 -13.01 -6.52 6.32
N PRO A 213 -11.73 -6.96 6.21
CA PRO A 213 -10.61 -6.34 6.91
C PRO A 213 -10.28 -4.91 6.42
N PHE A 214 -10.88 -4.48 5.30
CA PHE A 214 -10.69 -3.17 4.67
C PHE A 214 -11.66 -2.09 5.15
N CYS A 215 -12.75 -2.47 5.83
CA CYS A 215 -13.79 -1.53 6.23
C CYS A 215 -13.61 -1.03 7.67
N PRO A 216 -13.91 0.25 7.97
CA PRO A 216 -13.75 0.82 9.31
C PRO A 216 -14.60 0.13 10.40
N GLY A 217 -15.68 -0.56 10.03
CA GLY A 217 -16.54 -1.33 10.93
C GLY A 217 -15.94 -2.64 11.47
N TYR A 218 -14.84 -3.13 10.88
CA TYR A 218 -14.18 -4.39 11.26
C TYR A 218 -13.79 -4.42 12.74
N ASN A 219 -13.31 -3.31 13.30
CA ASN A 219 -12.76 -3.32 14.65
C ASN A 219 -13.82 -3.38 15.76
N SER A 220 -14.99 -2.80 15.56
CA SER A 220 -16.12 -2.96 16.50
C SER A 220 -16.51 -4.42 16.69
N TYR A 221 -16.32 -5.25 15.66
CA TYR A 221 -16.62 -6.69 15.69
C TYR A 221 -15.42 -7.52 16.12
N PHE A 222 -14.21 -7.22 15.64
CA PHE A 222 -12.95 -7.88 16.05
C PHE A 222 -12.65 -7.67 17.54
N SER A 223 -12.83 -6.45 18.07
CA SER A 223 -12.68 -6.17 19.50
C SER A 223 -13.76 -6.86 20.34
N ARG A 224 -15.00 -7.01 19.84
CA ARG A 224 -16.07 -7.78 20.50
C ARG A 224 -15.83 -9.29 20.43
N ALA A 225 -15.28 -9.80 19.33
CA ALA A 225 -14.92 -11.20 19.15
C ALA A 225 -13.73 -11.58 20.04
N ILE A 226 -12.68 -10.76 20.09
CA ILE A 226 -11.57 -10.91 21.04
C ILE A 226 -12.06 -10.80 22.47
N LYS A 227 -12.93 -9.83 22.81
CA LYS A 227 -13.54 -9.77 24.15
C LYS A 227 -14.38 -11.01 24.47
N ARG A 228 -15.09 -11.60 23.51
CA ARG A 228 -15.83 -12.86 23.70
C ARG A 228 -14.89 -14.05 23.89
N ILE A 229 -13.81 -14.13 23.12
CA ILE A 229 -12.78 -15.18 23.24
C ILE A 229 -12.02 -15.04 24.57
N CYS A 230 -11.59 -13.83 24.94
CA CYS A 230 -10.97 -13.56 26.24
C CYS A 230 -11.94 -13.82 27.41
N LYS A 231 -13.23 -13.49 27.27
CA LYS A 231 -14.24 -13.77 28.30
C LYS A 231 -14.44 -15.29 28.49
N CYS A 232 -14.42 -16.07 27.40
CA CYS A 232 -14.41 -17.54 27.45
C CYS A 232 -13.13 -18.11 28.08
N CYS A 233 -11.96 -17.49 27.85
CA CYS A 233 -10.71 -17.91 28.49
C CYS A 233 -10.65 -17.56 29.99
N THR A 234 -11.29 -16.48 30.44
CA THR A 234 -11.39 -16.16 31.88
C THR A 234 -12.36 -17.07 32.61
N THR A 235 -13.52 -17.42 32.01
CA THR A 235 -14.45 -18.38 32.64
C THR A 235 -13.87 -19.79 32.75
N ASN A 236 -12.96 -20.19 31.85
CA ASN A 236 -12.30 -21.50 31.95
C ASN A 236 -11.26 -21.54 33.09
N LYS A 237 -10.50 -20.45 33.29
CA LYS A 237 -9.55 -20.34 34.42
C LYS A 237 -10.22 -20.23 35.79
N ASP A 238 -11.43 -19.67 35.86
CA ASP A 238 -12.21 -19.63 37.11
C ASP A 238 -12.95 -20.95 37.40
N ALA A 239 -13.22 -21.76 36.37
CA ALA A 239 -13.74 -23.12 36.51
C ALA A 239 -12.66 -24.12 36.97
N GLU A 240 -11.45 -24.11 36.38
CA GLU A 240 -10.32 -24.93 36.84
C GLU A 240 -9.90 -24.61 38.29
N ARG A 241 -10.03 -23.34 38.71
CA ARG A 241 -9.73 -22.93 40.09
C ARG A 241 -10.79 -23.39 41.11
N LYS A 242 -12.01 -23.76 40.68
CA LYS A 242 -13.05 -24.34 41.56
C LYS A 242 -12.91 -25.86 41.72
N TYR A 243 -12.36 -26.57 40.74
CA TYR A 243 -12.10 -28.01 40.86
C TYR A 243 -10.89 -28.32 41.76
N THR A 244 -9.81 -27.54 41.66
CA THR A 244 -8.59 -27.72 42.47
C THR A 244 -8.74 -27.36 43.96
N VAL A 245 -9.78 -26.59 44.33
CA VAL A 245 -10.08 -26.28 45.74
C VAL A 245 -10.92 -27.36 46.41
N ASN A 246 -11.68 -28.16 45.65
CA ASN A 246 -12.54 -29.21 46.22
C ASN A 246 -11.79 -30.53 46.51
N GLU A 247 -10.68 -30.83 45.83
CA GLU A 247 -9.87 -32.03 46.14
C GLU A 247 -9.06 -31.91 47.44
N ASN A 248 -8.73 -30.70 47.87
CA ASN A 248 -7.92 -30.48 49.08
C ASN A 248 -8.71 -30.48 50.39
N ASN A 249 -10.04 -30.57 50.36
CA ASN A 249 -10.92 -30.56 51.54
C ASN A 249 -11.57 -31.94 51.83
N GLY A 250 -11.09 -33.02 51.23
CA GLY A 250 -11.72 -34.34 51.29
C GLY A 250 -11.08 -35.39 52.20
N ASN A 251 -9.87 -35.18 52.74
CA ASN A 251 -9.14 -36.20 53.50
C ASN A 251 -8.66 -35.69 54.86
N GLU A 252 -9.56 -35.64 55.85
CA GLU A 252 -9.21 -35.73 57.28
C GLU A 252 -10.49 -35.98 58.11
N VAL A 253 -10.94 -37.24 58.18
CA VAL A 253 -11.71 -37.76 59.33
C VAL A 253 -11.49 -39.28 59.44
N LEU A 254 -10.81 -39.67 60.52
CA LEU A 254 -10.61 -41.02 61.11
C LEU A 254 -9.67 -42.00 60.40
#